data_AF-A0AA46PCH0-F1
#
_entry.id   AF-A0AA46PCH0-F1
#
_cell.length_a   1.000
_cell.length_b   1.000
_cell.length_c   1.000
_cell.angle_alpha   90.00
_cell.angle_beta   90.00
_cell.angle_gamma   90.00
#
_symmetry.space_group_name_H-M   'P 1'
#
loop_
_entity.id
_entity.type
_entity.pdbx_description
1 polymer ?
#
loop_
_entity_poly.entity_id
_entity_poly.type
_entity_poly.pdbx_seq_one_letter_code
_entity_poly.pdbx_strand_id
1 'polypeptide(L)'
;METVLTRPSAAPVIQPLRTIGYNANTAIADLVDNSLDARAVKIHIYFAYGESDGVITISDNGSGMDEEMLQTAMNIGSKDPRAKRGANELGRFGMG
;
A
#
# COMPACT_ATOMS: atom_id res chain seq x y z
N MET A 1 -5.02 19.84 10.58
CA MET A 1 -4.42 18.97 9.55
C MET A 1 -4.35 19.78 8.28
N GLU A 2 -3.18 19.85 7.67
CA GLU A 2 -2.98 20.51 6.37
C GLU A 2 -3.30 19.50 5.27
N THR A 3 -4.10 19.88 4.28
CA THR A 3 -4.47 18.99 3.19
C THR A 3 -3.40 19.06 2.11
N VAL A 4 -2.73 17.94 1.83
CA VAL A 4 -1.74 17.83 0.74
C VAL A 4 -2.44 17.36 -0.52
N LEU A 5 -2.33 18.13 -1.61
CA LEU A 5 -2.89 17.74 -2.90
C LEU A 5 -1.90 16.85 -3.66
N THR A 6 -2.23 15.57 -3.80
CA THR A 6 -1.44 14.61 -4.57
C THR A 6 -1.88 14.62 -6.04
N ARG A 7 -0.91 14.67 -6.97
CA ARG A 7 -1.18 14.59 -8.43
C ARG A 7 -0.74 13.21 -8.94
N PRO A 8 -1.68 12.30 -9.24
CA PRO A 8 -1.33 10.96 -9.66
C PRO A 8 -0.62 10.98 -11.02
N SER A 9 0.39 10.13 -11.19
CA SER A 9 1.06 9.96 -12.47
C SER A 9 0.27 8.96 -13.33
N ALA A 10 -0.12 9.37 -14.55
CA ALA A 10 -1.00 8.56 -15.40
C ALA A 10 -0.40 7.20 -15.82
N ALA A 11 0.92 7.11 -16.01
CA ALA A 11 1.58 5.89 -16.47
C ALA A 11 1.50 4.72 -15.45
N PRO A 12 1.81 4.92 -14.15
CA PRO A 12 1.66 3.88 -13.15
C PRO A 12 0.19 3.59 -12.79
N VAL A 13 -0.75 4.55 -12.91
CA VAL A 13 -2.19 4.35 -12.64
C VAL A 13 -2.87 3.39 -13.63
N ILE A 14 -2.38 3.27 -14.87
CA ILE A 14 -2.96 2.38 -15.89
C ILE A 14 -2.77 0.89 -15.55
N GLN A 15 -1.72 0.51 -14.83
CA GLN A 15 -1.47 -0.90 -14.49
C GLN A 15 -2.45 -1.51 -13.46
N PRO A 16 -2.76 -0.87 -12.32
CA PRO A 16 -3.72 -1.41 -11.36
C PRO A 16 -5.12 -1.47 -11.99
N LEU A 17 -5.51 -0.47 -12.80
CA LEU A 17 -6.76 -0.49 -13.57
C LEU A 17 -6.83 -1.61 -14.63
N ARG A 18 -5.68 -2.13 -15.07
CA ARG A 18 -5.59 -3.29 -15.98
C ARG A 18 -5.61 -4.64 -15.26
N THR A 19 -5.59 -4.67 -13.93
CA THR A 19 -5.49 -5.92 -13.17
C THR A 19 -6.88 -6.55 -13.02
N ILE A 20 -7.22 -7.41 -13.99
CA ILE A 20 -8.38 -8.29 -13.91
C ILE A 20 -8.15 -9.25 -12.74
N GLY A 21 -9.06 -9.25 -11.75
CA GLY A 21 -9.01 -10.17 -10.60
C GLY A 21 -8.52 -9.57 -9.29
N TYR A 22 -8.19 -8.27 -9.26
CA TYR A 22 -7.92 -7.56 -8.00
C TYR A 22 -9.19 -7.55 -7.13
N ASN A 23 -9.07 -8.07 -5.92
CA ASN A 23 -10.16 -8.25 -4.97
C ASN A 23 -9.69 -7.93 -3.54
N ALA A 24 -10.59 -7.99 -2.56
CA ALA A 24 -10.25 -7.67 -1.18
C ALA A 24 -9.07 -8.50 -0.63
N ASN A 25 -8.96 -9.77 -1.01
CA ASN A 25 -7.87 -10.63 -0.55
C ASN A 25 -6.53 -10.21 -1.14
N THR A 26 -6.49 -9.83 -2.42
CA THR A 26 -5.25 -9.34 -3.05
C THR A 26 -4.85 -7.99 -2.49
N ALA A 27 -5.81 -7.11 -2.17
CA ALA A 27 -5.51 -5.82 -1.53
C ALA A 27 -4.94 -5.99 -0.11
N ILE A 28 -5.50 -6.90 0.68
CA ILE A 28 -4.94 -7.23 2.01
C ILE A 28 -3.54 -7.83 1.87
N ALA A 29 -3.32 -8.71 0.90
CA ALA A 29 -2.01 -9.32 0.65
C ALA A 29 -0.96 -8.25 0.28
N ASP A 30 -1.29 -7.30 -0.58
CA ASP A 30 -0.37 -6.21 -0.97
C ASP A 30 0.04 -5.35 0.24
N LEU A 31 -0.89 -5.08 1.16
CA LEU A 31 -0.58 -4.36 2.41
C LEU A 31 0.32 -5.19 3.35
N VAL A 32 0.14 -6.51 3.41
CA VAL A 32 1.03 -7.42 4.15
C VAL A 32 2.43 -7.47 3.53
N ASP A 33 2.53 -7.50 2.21
CA ASP A 33 3.81 -7.47 1.49
C ASP A 33 4.57 -6.16 1.77
N ASN A 34 3.87 -5.02 1.84
CA ASN A 34 4.47 -3.75 2.26
C ASN A 34 5.06 -3.81 3.68
N SER A 35 4.37 -4.48 4.61
CA SER A 35 4.88 -4.68 5.98
C SER A 35 6.12 -5.60 5.99
N LEU A 36 6.16 -6.64 5.16
CA LEU A 36 7.33 -7.52 5.03
C LEU A 36 8.53 -6.77 4.43
N ASP A 37 8.31 -5.89 3.45
CA ASP A 37 9.34 -5.02 2.88
C ASP A 37 9.91 -4.07 3.93
N ALA A 38 9.07 -3.58 4.84
CA ALA A 38 9.46 -2.81 6.01
C ALA A 38 10.15 -3.66 7.11
N ARG A 39 10.40 -4.94 6.84
CA ARG A 39 11.03 -5.91 7.76
C ARG A 39 10.24 -6.10 9.06
N ALA A 40 8.92 -5.95 9.00
CA ALA A 40 8.08 -6.27 10.14
C ALA A 40 8.23 -7.75 10.51
N VAL A 41 8.34 -8.01 11.81
CA VAL A 41 8.33 -9.38 12.37
C VAL A 41 6.95 -9.74 12.92
N LYS A 42 6.07 -8.75 13.06
CA LYS A 42 4.72 -8.88 13.57
C LYS A 42 3.78 -8.00 12.76
N ILE A 43 2.75 -8.62 12.21
CA ILE A 43 1.70 -7.97 11.44
C ILE A 43 0.37 -8.38 12.07
N HIS A 44 -0.45 -7.40 12.41
CA HIS A 44 -1.76 -7.57 13.02
C HIS A 44 -2.83 -7.16 12.02
N ILE A 45 -3.80 -8.05 11.78
CA ILE A 45 -4.96 -7.77 10.95
C ILE A 45 -6.19 -7.90 11.85
N TYR A 46 -6.86 -6.79 12.07
CA TYR A 46 -8.06 -6.71 12.90
C TYR A 46 -9.27 -6.37 12.05
N PHE A 47 -10.34 -7.13 12.23
CA PHE A 47 -11.60 -6.92 11.55
C PHE A 47 -12.64 -6.47 12.56
N ALA A 48 -13.17 -5.26 12.38
CA ALA A 48 -14.25 -4.71 13.16
C ALA A 48 -15.47 -4.56 12.26
N TYR A 49 -16.61 -5.14 12.65
CA TYR A 49 -17.84 -5.03 11.89
C TYR A 49 -18.98 -4.58 12.80
N GLY A 50 -19.72 -3.56 12.36
CA GLY A 50 -21.03 -3.19 12.88
C GLY A 50 -22.15 -3.83 12.04
N GLU A 51 -23.40 -3.40 12.27
CA GLU A 51 -24.54 -3.91 11.51
C GLU A 51 -24.57 -3.39 10.05
N SER A 52 -23.99 -2.21 9.78
CA SER A 52 -24.01 -1.57 8.46
C SER A 52 -22.65 -1.12 7.94
N ASP A 53 -21.60 -1.20 8.77
CA ASP A 53 -20.26 -0.75 8.46
C ASP A 53 -19.20 -1.74 8.96
N GLY A 54 -17.97 -1.54 8.49
CA GLY A 54 -16.84 -2.35 8.91
C GLY A 54 -15.53 -1.68 8.59
N VAL A 55 -14.52 -1.99 9.39
CA VAL A 55 -13.16 -1.49 9.26
C VAL A 55 -12.21 -2.68 9.35
N ILE A 56 -11.26 -2.71 8.43
CA ILE A 56 -10.11 -3.60 8.49
C ILE A 56 -8.91 -2.74 8.85
N THR A 57 -8.27 -3.06 9.96
CA THR A 57 -7.04 -2.40 10.40
C THR A 57 -5.88 -3.37 10.20
N ILE A 58 -4.89 -2.93 9.43
CA ILE A 58 -3.62 -3.65 9.24
C ILE A 58 -2.54 -2.79 9.89
N SER A 59 -1.79 -3.37 10.83
CA SER A 59 -0.70 -2.69 11.53
C SER A 59 0.52 -3.59 11.67
N ASP A 60 1.69 -3.01 11.58
CA ASP A 60 2.95 -3.73 11.67
C ASP A 60 3.97 -3.00 12.54
N ASN A 61 5.07 -3.68 12.85
CA ASN A 61 6.19 -3.16 13.62
C ASN A 61 7.48 -3.03 12.79
N GLY A 62 7.35 -2.80 11.49
CA GLY A 62 8.46 -2.59 10.58
C GLY A 62 9.14 -1.23 10.77
N SER A 63 9.98 -0.85 9.81
CA SER A 63 10.74 0.40 9.85
C SER A 63 9.90 1.67 9.76
N GLY A 64 8.63 1.56 9.39
CA GLY A 64 7.76 2.72 9.16
C GLY A 64 8.23 3.59 7.99
N MET A 65 7.70 4.81 7.93
CA MET A 65 8.03 5.84 6.95
C MET A 65 8.27 7.16 7.67
N ASP A 66 9.20 7.97 7.18
CA ASP A 66 9.23 9.38 7.53
C ASP A 66 8.15 10.17 6.76
N GLU A 67 8.00 11.44 7.09
CA GLU A 67 6.95 12.30 6.51
C GLU A 67 7.06 12.43 4.97
N GLU A 68 8.27 12.58 4.44
CA GLU A 68 8.51 12.75 3.01
C GLU A 68 8.19 11.46 2.23
N MET A 69 8.63 10.33 2.79
CA MET A 69 8.35 9.01 2.24
C MET A 69 6.85 8.69 2.31
N LEU A 70 6.18 9.02 3.41
CA LEU A 70 4.74 8.85 3.56
C LEU A 70 3.97 9.66 2.52
N GLN A 71 4.29 10.95 2.37
CA GLN A 71 3.65 11.81 1.36
C GLN A 71 3.87 11.26 -0.04
N THR A 72 5.08 10.78 -0.34
CA THR A 72 5.39 10.16 -1.62
C THR A 72 4.57 8.89 -1.84
N ALA A 73 4.55 7.98 -0.87
CA ALA A 73 3.84 6.70 -0.94
C ALA A 73 2.32 6.86 -1.14
N MET A 74 1.74 7.91 -0.55
CA MET A 74 0.31 8.26 -0.68
C MET A 74 -0.07 8.83 -2.06
N ASN A 75 0.89 9.15 -2.93
CA ASN A 75 0.59 9.44 -4.32
C ASN A 75 0.29 8.14 -5.07
N ILE A 76 -0.90 8.04 -5.67
CA ILE A 76 -1.27 6.86 -6.48
C ILE A 76 -0.29 6.74 -7.65
N GLY A 77 0.31 5.56 -7.77
CA GLY A 77 1.36 5.30 -8.76
C GLY A 77 2.70 5.99 -8.44
N SER A 78 2.99 6.27 -7.17
CA SER A 78 4.27 6.85 -6.72
C SER A 78 5.50 6.04 -7.15
N LYS A 79 5.36 4.72 -7.34
CA LYS A 79 6.44 3.84 -7.79
C LYS A 79 6.21 3.38 -9.23
N ASP A 80 7.20 3.62 -10.10
CA ASP A 80 7.16 3.10 -11.48
C ASP A 80 7.30 1.57 -11.45
N PRO A 81 6.31 0.80 -11.94
CA PRO A 81 6.38 -0.66 -11.96
C PRO A 81 7.51 -1.22 -12.85
N ARG A 82 8.16 -0.38 -13.66
CA ARG A 82 9.33 -0.71 -14.48
C ARG A 82 10.66 -0.42 -13.77
N ALA A 83 10.64 0.21 -12.61
CA ALA A 83 11.84 0.48 -11.83
C ALA A 83 12.46 -0.83 -11.31
N LYS A 84 13.78 -0.82 -11.13
CA LYS A 84 14.53 -2.00 -10.65
C LYS A 84 14.13 -2.29 -9.19
N ARG A 85 13.58 -3.48 -8.95
CA ARG A 85 13.14 -3.91 -7.61
C ARG A 85 14.33 -4.18 -6.69
N GLY A 86 14.14 -3.90 -5.39
CA GLY A 86 15.02 -4.46 -4.37
C GLY A 86 14.96 -5.99 -4.37
N ALA A 87 16.06 -6.65 -4.01
CA ALA A 87 16.15 -8.13 -4.04
C ALA A 87 15.10 -8.82 -3.14
N ASN A 88 14.63 -8.13 -2.09
CA ASN A 88 13.66 -8.63 -1.13
C ASN A 88 12.36 -7.81 -1.14
N GLU A 89 12.12 -7.02 -2.18
CA GLU A 89 10.93 -6.17 -2.28
C GLU A 89 9.76 -6.97 -2.87
N LEU A 90 8.73 -7.20 -2.07
CA LEU A 90 7.50 -7.92 -2.37
C LEU A 90 6.37 -6.96 -2.78
N GLY A 91 6.23 -5.85 -2.07
CA GLY A 91 5.15 -4.89 -2.22
C GLY A 91 5.32 -3.89 -3.37
N ARG A 92 4.26 -3.13 -3.62
CA ARG A 92 4.21 -2.04 -4.61
C ARG A 92 3.60 -0.80 -3.98
N PHE A 93 4.43 0.13 -3.53
CA PHE A 93 3.96 1.42 -3.03
C PHE A 93 3.09 2.16 -4.07
N GLY A 94 1.96 2.69 -3.62
CA GLY A 94 1.03 3.45 -4.45
C GLY A 94 0.03 2.61 -5.26
N MET A 95 -0.08 1.30 -5.01
CA MET A 95 -1.10 0.42 -5.61
C MET A 95 -1.89 -0.46 -4.63
N GLY A 96 -1.46 -0.58 -3.37
CA GLY A 96 -2.13 -1.31 -2.29
C GLY A 96 -2.66 -0.37 -1.21
#